data_AF-A0A3N5ZEU5-F1
#
_entry.id   AF-A0A3N5ZEU5-F1
#
_cell.length_a   1.000
_cell.length_b   1.000
_cell.length_c   1.000
_cell.angle_alpha   90.00
_cell.angle_beta   90.00
_cell.angle_gamma   90.00
#
_symmetry.space_group_name_H-M   'P 1'
#
loop_
_entity.id
_entity.type
_entity.pdbx_description
1 polymer ?
#
loop_
_entity_poly.entity_id
_entity_poly.type
_entity_poly.pdbx_seq_one_letter_code
_entity_poly.pdbx_strand_id
1 'polypeptide(L)'
;MNNKSLTTGGFTLPGEAGYEELTLQLAKKWGADVIRDSDGTRLSDQITTSGYEIYSTLCLVRADNEWAKAHPDKMQQCCIMSQPVVAASDVLTIDLLNGYFRQQFRINSDDEPHDWWQVFDRTAGEEVKTQNWTFDPAAGTVRIHNARKWHLYTVNFFCYRIWEEISMYNHVTNDWGDREHLMPIDPIHPEAQEQILTFLETWLDEHPNTSVVRLTSMFYNFWWFWGDHPKRRFVVNDWGSYEFTVSPLAIRKFERKFGYRMKSEDFVNAGLYNNSYKVPSPQYRDWIDFINEFVTDFGRRCVDLIHARGKKAFVFYNDHWIGLEPWGDRFKDIGFDGIIDGIFSGFETRKVAGTKAVEVRELRLHPYLFPTGVNGAPSFLEGGNPTLECKTYWIDIRRALLREPVDRIGFGGYLHLVCNHPDFVDYIERLAQEFRMLRGLHEGDSPYTSDLKVAILTAWGQMRAWGCCGHFNRGNYYNEVMESVSGLPIHVSFISFEDILERGIPADTRVIINGGTVDDAWSGGEYWANPGIIEAISEFVNGGGGFIGV
;
A
#
# COMPACT_ATOMS: atom_id res chain seq x y z
N MET A 1 14.21 -6.65 33.64
CA MET A 1 13.47 -5.45 33.18
C MET A 1 13.16 -4.56 34.39
N ASN A 2 13.40 -3.25 34.28
CA ASN A 2 13.07 -2.27 35.33
C ASN A 2 11.56 -1.93 35.25
N ASN A 3 10.84 -1.82 36.38
CA ASN A 3 9.38 -1.59 36.39
C ASN A 3 8.93 -0.40 35.53
N LYS A 4 9.74 0.67 35.42
CA LYS A 4 9.41 1.86 34.60
C LYS A 4 9.37 1.57 33.08
N SER A 5 10.18 0.62 32.60
CA SER A 5 10.20 0.22 31.17
C SER A 5 8.94 -0.52 30.74
N LEU A 6 8.19 -1.07 31.70
CA LEU A 6 6.96 -1.84 31.47
C LEU A 6 5.69 -0.99 31.57
N THR A 7 5.78 0.24 32.08
CA THR A 7 4.60 1.07 32.36
C THR A 7 4.42 2.24 31.39
N THR A 8 5.49 2.75 30.77
CA THR A 8 5.41 3.95 29.90
C THR A 8 6.30 3.82 28.67
N GLY A 9 5.91 4.48 27.58
CA GLY A 9 6.68 4.59 26.35
C GLY A 9 6.31 3.53 25.30
N GLY A 10 6.72 3.76 24.05
CA GLY A 10 6.46 2.85 22.93
C GLY A 10 4.98 2.75 22.56
N PHE A 11 4.18 3.77 22.89
CA PHE A 11 2.74 3.77 22.64
C PHE A 11 2.27 5.11 22.07
N THR A 12 1.64 5.07 20.90
CA THR A 12 1.09 6.23 20.20
C THR A 12 -0.43 6.28 20.34
N LEU A 13 -0.95 7.34 20.95
CA LEU A 13 -2.38 7.55 21.21
C LEU A 13 -3.00 8.52 20.17
N PRO A 14 -4.19 8.24 19.61
CA PRO A 14 -4.91 9.24 18.85
C PRO A 14 -5.52 10.30 19.79
N GLY A 15 -5.28 11.57 19.50
CA GLY A 15 -5.84 12.72 20.19
C GLY A 15 -6.94 13.37 19.36
N GLU A 16 -8.01 13.78 20.04
CA GLU A 16 -9.22 14.29 19.41
C GLU A 16 -9.59 15.67 20.00
N ALA A 17 -9.84 16.64 19.12
CA ALA A 17 -10.25 17.99 19.52
C ALA A 17 -11.61 17.94 20.24
N GLY A 18 -11.72 18.64 21.37
CA GLY A 18 -12.91 18.60 22.23
C GLY A 18 -12.95 17.43 23.22
N TYR A 19 -11.95 16.53 23.17
CA TYR A 19 -11.76 15.42 24.10
C TYR A 19 -10.36 15.44 24.74
N GLU A 20 -9.86 16.64 25.05
CA GLU A 20 -8.51 16.86 25.60
C GLU A 20 -8.30 16.14 26.93
N GLU A 21 -9.27 16.24 27.85
CA GLU A 21 -9.21 15.61 29.17
C GLU A 21 -9.13 14.09 29.05
N LEU A 22 -9.99 13.50 28.21
CA LEU A 22 -9.98 12.07 27.91
C LEU A 22 -8.64 11.65 27.31
N THR A 23 -8.13 12.42 26.35
CA THR A 23 -6.84 12.18 25.70
C THR A 23 -5.71 12.10 26.72
N LEU A 24 -5.59 13.09 27.60
CA LEU A 24 -4.53 13.12 28.61
C LEU A 24 -4.70 12.05 29.70
N GLN A 25 -5.94 11.74 30.08
CA GLN A 25 -6.23 10.65 31.01
C GLN A 25 -5.81 9.29 30.43
N LEU A 26 -6.19 9.00 29.18
CA LEU A 26 -5.85 7.74 28.53
C LEU A 26 -4.37 7.65 28.15
N ALA A 27 -3.74 8.77 27.78
CA ALA A 27 -2.29 8.82 27.58
C ALA A 27 -1.54 8.36 28.84
N LYS A 28 -1.96 8.84 30.01
CA LYS A 28 -1.40 8.40 31.29
C LYS A 28 -1.71 6.94 31.61
N LYS A 29 -2.96 6.49 31.42
CA LYS A 29 -3.39 5.12 31.75
C LYS A 29 -2.74 4.07 30.86
N TRP A 30 -2.66 4.31 29.55
CA TRP A 30 -2.04 3.38 28.60
C TRP A 30 -0.52 3.55 28.53
N GLY A 31 0.04 4.59 29.17
CA GLY A 31 1.47 4.87 29.18
C GLY A 31 2.00 5.36 27.84
N ALA A 32 1.19 6.14 27.11
CA ALA A 32 1.58 6.79 25.87
C ALA A 32 2.71 7.80 26.11
N ASP A 33 3.55 7.96 25.11
CA ASP A 33 4.62 8.97 25.03
C ASP A 33 4.47 9.85 23.79
N VAL A 34 3.60 9.44 22.85
CA VAL A 34 3.27 10.15 21.63
C VAL A 34 1.75 10.34 21.52
N ILE A 35 1.34 11.51 21.05
CA ILE A 35 -0.05 11.79 20.64
C ILE A 35 -0.08 12.15 19.15
N ARG A 36 -1.03 11.57 18.41
CA ARG A 36 -1.25 11.76 16.98
C ARG A 36 -2.63 12.36 16.73
N ASP A 37 -2.75 13.27 15.77
CA ASP A 37 -4.03 13.86 15.36
C ASP A 37 -5.07 12.82 14.85
N SER A 38 -6.31 12.82 15.35
CA SER A 38 -7.39 12.01 14.76
C SER A 38 -7.71 12.45 13.33
N ASP A 39 -8.22 11.54 12.49
CA ASP A 39 -8.41 11.80 11.07
C ASP A 39 -9.31 13.00 10.80
N GLY A 40 -8.83 13.93 9.98
CA GLY A 40 -9.56 15.14 9.62
C GLY A 40 -9.69 16.18 10.73
N THR A 41 -9.00 16.01 11.86
CA THR A 41 -9.00 16.95 12.99
C THR A 41 -7.64 17.66 13.12
N ARG A 42 -7.61 18.72 13.95
CA ARG A 42 -6.35 19.35 14.39
C ARG A 42 -6.30 19.26 15.91
N LEU A 43 -5.15 18.88 16.46
CA LEU A 43 -4.95 18.85 17.91
C LEU A 43 -5.07 20.28 18.49
N SER A 44 -5.67 20.40 19.66
CA SER A 44 -5.76 21.67 20.37
C SER A 44 -4.42 22.04 21.03
N ASP A 45 -4.24 23.34 21.32
CA ASP A 45 -3.04 23.84 22.00
C ASP A 45 -2.76 23.15 23.33
N GLN A 46 -3.83 22.74 24.04
CA GLN A 46 -3.70 21.99 25.29
C GLN A 46 -3.00 20.65 25.08
N ILE A 47 -3.29 19.94 23.98
CA ILE A 47 -2.63 18.67 23.66
C ILE A 47 -1.21 18.93 23.14
N THR A 48 -1.04 19.87 22.21
CA THR A 48 0.27 20.10 21.58
C THR A 48 1.32 20.65 22.53
N THR A 49 0.91 21.26 23.65
CA THR A 49 1.80 21.78 24.70
C THR A 49 1.85 20.89 25.96
N SER A 50 1.22 19.72 25.95
CA SER A 50 1.12 18.82 27.11
C SER A 50 2.41 18.07 27.47
N GLY A 51 3.47 18.22 26.67
CA GLY A 51 4.78 17.60 26.89
C GLY A 51 4.95 16.20 26.29
N TYR A 52 3.94 15.70 25.57
CA TYR A 52 4.06 14.49 24.74
C TYR A 52 4.68 14.84 23.39
N GLU A 53 5.36 13.88 22.76
CA GLU A 53 5.76 14.03 21.37
C GLU A 53 4.51 14.07 20.47
N ILE A 54 4.53 14.93 19.45
CA ILE A 54 3.39 15.14 18.57
C ILE A 54 3.68 14.58 17.19
N TYR A 55 2.83 13.63 16.77
CA TYR A 55 2.79 13.14 15.41
C TYR A 55 1.73 13.93 14.65
N SER A 56 2.09 14.43 13.47
CA SER A 56 1.17 15.13 12.59
C SER A 56 1.11 14.45 11.23
N THR A 57 -0.11 14.16 10.81
CA THR A 57 -0.37 13.43 9.56
C THR A 57 -0.32 14.38 8.37
N LEU A 58 0.41 14.00 7.32
CA LEU A 58 0.48 14.80 6.09
C LEU A 58 0.45 13.90 4.85
N CYS A 59 -0.37 14.26 3.85
CA CYS A 59 -0.40 13.60 2.55
C CYS A 59 -0.07 14.64 1.46
N LEU A 60 1.16 14.61 0.97
CA LEU A 60 1.73 15.68 0.14
C LEU A 60 0.99 15.88 -1.19
N VAL A 61 0.63 14.79 -1.86
CA VAL A 61 0.04 14.84 -3.20
C VAL A 61 -1.38 15.38 -3.27
N ARG A 62 -2.04 15.59 -2.12
CA ARG A 62 -3.40 16.14 -2.06
C ARG A 62 -3.54 17.30 -1.09
N ALA A 63 -2.42 17.93 -0.76
CA ALA A 63 -2.37 18.96 0.28
C ALA A 63 -2.81 20.35 -0.23
N ASP A 64 -2.77 20.59 -1.54
CA ASP A 64 -3.08 21.88 -2.16
C ASP A 64 -4.08 21.72 -3.33
N ASN A 65 -5.37 21.77 -2.99
CA ASN A 65 -6.44 21.62 -3.98
C ASN A 65 -6.56 22.82 -4.92
N GLU A 66 -6.21 24.02 -4.47
CA GLU A 66 -6.28 25.24 -5.29
C GLU A 66 -5.24 25.19 -6.40
N TRP A 67 -4.01 24.77 -6.08
CA TRP A 67 -2.99 24.56 -7.10
C TRP A 67 -3.39 23.45 -8.08
N ALA A 68 -3.96 22.34 -7.58
CA ALA A 68 -4.41 21.23 -8.43
C ALA A 68 -5.48 21.65 -9.44
N LYS A 69 -6.47 22.45 -9.03
CA LYS A 69 -7.48 23.02 -9.94
C LYS A 69 -6.90 23.96 -10.99
N ALA A 70 -5.86 24.71 -10.64
CA ALA A 70 -5.18 25.61 -11.56
C ALA A 70 -4.27 24.86 -12.56
N HIS A 71 -3.89 23.62 -12.27
CA HIS A 71 -2.99 22.79 -13.08
C HIS A 71 -3.57 21.40 -13.38
N PRO A 72 -4.73 21.31 -14.05
CA PRO A 72 -5.45 20.04 -14.24
C PRO A 72 -4.71 19.04 -15.14
N ASP A 73 -3.69 19.46 -15.87
CA ASP A 73 -2.80 18.62 -16.69
C ASP A 73 -1.65 17.98 -15.87
N LYS A 74 -1.51 18.36 -14.60
CA LYS A 74 -0.46 17.89 -13.67
C LYS A 74 -1.00 16.92 -12.61
N MET A 75 -2.24 16.45 -12.76
CA MET A 75 -2.85 15.45 -11.89
C MET A 75 -2.34 14.04 -12.19
N GLN A 76 -2.39 13.17 -11.19
CA GLN A 76 -2.05 11.75 -11.37
C GLN A 76 -2.96 11.11 -12.41
N GLN A 77 -2.37 10.25 -13.24
CA GLN A 77 -3.08 9.53 -14.29
C GLN A 77 -3.02 8.02 -14.06
N CYS A 78 -3.82 7.30 -14.84
CA CYS A 78 -3.71 5.86 -15.00
C CYS A 78 -4.21 5.45 -16.38
N CYS A 79 -3.87 4.22 -16.79
CA CYS A 79 -4.43 3.60 -17.99
C CYS A 79 -5.41 2.49 -17.60
N ILE A 80 -6.65 2.57 -18.10
CA ILE A 80 -7.73 1.61 -17.82
C ILE A 80 -8.34 1.06 -19.11
N MET A 81 -9.02 -0.09 -18.99
CA MET A 81 -9.74 -0.72 -20.09
C MET A 81 -11.22 -0.37 -20.08
N SER A 82 -11.84 -0.06 -21.22
CA SER A 82 -13.29 0.05 -21.30
C SER A 82 -13.95 -1.28 -20.92
N GLN A 83 -15.23 -1.25 -20.53
CA GLN A 83 -16.00 -2.49 -20.51
C GLN A 83 -15.97 -3.15 -21.91
N PRO A 84 -15.88 -4.48 -22.00
CA PRO A 84 -15.93 -5.17 -23.29
C PRO A 84 -17.30 -5.00 -23.97
N VAL A 85 -17.30 -4.69 -25.26
CA VAL A 85 -18.53 -4.49 -26.05
C VAL A 85 -18.53 -5.36 -27.29
N VAL A 86 -19.61 -6.11 -27.53
CA VAL A 86 -19.77 -6.96 -28.71
C VAL A 86 -20.28 -6.13 -29.89
N ALA A 87 -19.60 -6.20 -31.03
CA ALA A 87 -20.01 -5.50 -32.24
C ALA A 87 -21.20 -6.18 -32.92
N ALA A 88 -22.39 -5.57 -32.91
CA ALA A 88 -23.55 -6.07 -33.68
C ALA A 88 -23.51 -5.63 -35.16
N SER A 89 -22.66 -4.66 -35.49
CA SER A 89 -22.46 -4.08 -36.81
C SER A 89 -20.98 -3.89 -37.12
N ASP A 90 -20.69 -3.46 -38.35
CA ASP A 90 -19.36 -3.04 -38.81
C ASP A 90 -18.88 -1.72 -38.21
N VAL A 91 -19.76 -1.02 -37.51
CA VAL A 91 -19.44 0.15 -36.69
C VAL A 91 -19.85 -0.15 -35.26
N LEU A 92 -18.98 0.17 -34.31
CA LEU A 92 -19.23 0.01 -32.88
C LEU A 92 -18.82 1.30 -32.15
N THR A 93 -19.62 1.73 -31.18
CA THR A 93 -19.27 2.87 -30.30
C THR A 93 -19.12 2.34 -28.88
N ILE A 94 -18.04 2.74 -28.21
CA ILE A 94 -17.73 2.37 -26.83
C ILE A 94 -17.68 3.64 -25.99
N ASP A 95 -18.54 3.74 -24.96
CA ASP A 95 -18.40 4.74 -23.88
C ASP A 95 -17.29 4.29 -22.94
N LEU A 96 -16.23 5.11 -22.88
CA LEU A 96 -14.99 4.75 -22.20
C LEU A 96 -15.21 4.55 -20.69
N LEU A 97 -15.98 5.45 -20.07
CA LEU A 97 -16.22 5.43 -18.62
C LEU A 97 -17.49 4.67 -18.22
N ASN A 98 -18.08 3.89 -19.13
CA ASN A 98 -19.22 3.05 -18.78
C ASN A 98 -18.83 2.03 -17.69
N GLY A 99 -19.60 2.00 -16.59
CA GLY A 99 -19.35 1.15 -15.42
C GLY A 99 -18.29 1.68 -14.43
N TYR A 100 -17.66 2.82 -14.71
CA TYR A 100 -16.68 3.45 -13.83
C TYR A 100 -17.31 4.54 -12.95
N PHE A 101 -16.78 4.73 -11.75
CA PHE A 101 -17.19 5.83 -10.88
C PHE A 101 -16.67 7.17 -11.45
N ARG A 102 -17.55 7.90 -12.14
CA ARG A 102 -17.21 9.12 -12.89
C ARG A 102 -16.73 10.30 -12.03
N GLN A 103 -16.84 10.22 -10.70
CA GLN A 103 -16.25 11.22 -9.81
C GLN A 103 -14.77 10.93 -9.49
N GLN A 104 -14.28 9.72 -9.78
CA GLN A 104 -12.87 9.37 -9.62
C GLN A 104 -12.06 9.77 -10.86
N PHE A 105 -12.65 9.72 -12.06
CA PHE A 105 -11.91 9.83 -13.33
C PHE A 105 -12.42 10.90 -14.28
N ARG A 106 -11.47 11.57 -14.94
CA ARG A 106 -11.67 12.37 -16.15
C ARG A 106 -10.84 11.78 -17.28
N ILE A 107 -11.45 11.53 -18.45
CA ILE A 107 -10.70 11.03 -19.63
C ILE A 107 -9.61 12.05 -19.99
N ASN A 108 -8.38 11.57 -20.19
CA ASN A 108 -7.30 12.41 -20.70
C ASN A 108 -7.55 12.68 -22.19
N SER A 109 -7.87 13.93 -22.52
CA SER A 109 -8.00 14.43 -23.89
C SER A 109 -6.96 15.50 -24.23
N ASP A 110 -5.99 15.69 -23.32
CA ASP A 110 -4.92 16.67 -23.44
C ASP A 110 -3.72 16.05 -24.19
N ASP A 111 -3.49 14.74 -24.03
CA ASP A 111 -2.56 13.94 -24.84
C ASP A 111 -3.25 13.30 -26.06
N GLU A 112 -2.54 13.20 -27.19
CA GLU A 112 -3.06 12.62 -28.44
C GLU A 112 -3.44 11.14 -28.28
N PRO A 113 -4.74 10.77 -28.36
CA PRO A 113 -5.19 9.40 -28.13
C PRO A 113 -4.50 8.37 -29.00
N HIS A 114 -4.21 8.69 -30.26
CA HIS A 114 -3.59 7.75 -31.19
C HIS A 114 -2.14 7.38 -30.84
N ASP A 115 -1.46 8.19 -30.00
CA ASP A 115 -0.10 7.91 -29.53
C ASP A 115 -0.08 7.00 -28.29
N TRP A 116 -1.16 6.98 -27.51
CA TRP A 116 -1.17 6.40 -26.14
C TRP A 116 -2.21 5.29 -25.96
N TRP A 117 -3.32 5.34 -26.68
CA TRP A 117 -4.44 4.42 -26.51
C TRP A 117 -4.32 3.26 -27.50
N GLN A 118 -4.88 2.12 -27.11
CA GLN A 118 -4.95 0.95 -27.99
C GLN A 118 -6.37 0.40 -27.99
N VAL A 119 -6.86 0.05 -29.17
CA VAL A 119 -8.16 -0.59 -29.35
C VAL A 119 -7.91 -2.04 -29.73
N PHE A 120 -8.58 -2.98 -29.08
CA PHE A 120 -8.39 -4.41 -29.31
C PHE A 120 -9.66 -5.09 -29.76
N ASP A 121 -9.54 -5.93 -30.79
CA ASP A 121 -10.45 -7.04 -31.06
C ASP A 121 -10.03 -8.20 -30.15
N ARG A 122 -10.68 -8.34 -29.01
CA ARG A 122 -10.37 -9.34 -28.00
C ARG A 122 -10.74 -10.76 -28.45
N THR A 123 -11.64 -10.90 -29.42
CA THR A 123 -11.99 -12.21 -29.99
C THR A 123 -10.88 -12.73 -30.90
N ALA A 124 -10.27 -11.85 -31.69
CA ALA A 124 -9.14 -12.21 -32.56
C ALA A 124 -7.76 -12.12 -31.87
N GLY A 125 -7.67 -11.42 -30.73
CA GLY A 125 -6.39 -11.10 -30.09
C GLY A 125 -5.58 -10.08 -30.90
N GLU A 126 -6.25 -9.23 -31.68
CA GLU A 126 -5.63 -8.30 -32.64
C GLU A 126 -5.84 -6.85 -32.20
N GLU A 127 -4.79 -6.02 -32.30
CA GLU A 127 -4.90 -4.57 -32.18
C GLU A 127 -5.60 -3.99 -33.42
N VAL A 128 -6.62 -3.16 -33.20
CA VAL A 128 -7.33 -2.44 -34.25
C VAL A 128 -6.46 -1.29 -34.74
N LYS A 129 -6.22 -1.25 -36.05
CA LYS A 129 -5.43 -0.19 -36.69
C LYS A 129 -5.94 1.19 -36.33
N THR A 130 -5.03 2.12 -36.05
CA THR A 130 -5.29 3.52 -35.67
C THR A 130 -6.31 4.23 -36.58
N GLN A 131 -6.19 4.04 -37.90
CA GLN A 131 -7.09 4.62 -38.91
C GLN A 131 -8.55 4.09 -38.86
N ASN A 132 -8.80 3.00 -38.13
CA ASN A 132 -10.10 2.36 -38.02
C ASN A 132 -10.85 2.76 -36.75
N TRP A 133 -10.39 3.75 -35.99
CA TRP A 133 -11.16 4.27 -34.86
C TRP A 133 -10.96 5.77 -34.68
N THR A 134 -11.92 6.42 -34.05
CA THR A 134 -11.90 7.86 -33.75
C THR A 134 -12.42 8.11 -32.35
N PHE A 135 -11.82 9.06 -31.63
CA PHE A 135 -12.28 9.50 -30.31
C PHE A 135 -13.14 10.76 -30.42
N ASP A 136 -14.30 10.76 -29.73
CA ASP A 136 -15.14 11.93 -29.52
C ASP A 136 -14.97 12.43 -28.07
N PRO A 137 -14.24 13.54 -27.84
CA PRO A 137 -14.00 14.05 -26.50
C PRO A 137 -15.27 14.62 -25.83
N ALA A 138 -16.23 15.13 -26.60
CA ALA A 138 -17.46 15.68 -26.04
C ALA A 138 -18.39 14.57 -25.53
N ALA A 139 -18.46 13.45 -26.25
CA ALA A 139 -19.22 12.28 -25.83
C ALA A 139 -18.45 11.36 -24.86
N GLY A 140 -17.12 11.42 -24.83
CA GLY A 140 -16.29 10.48 -24.09
C GLY A 140 -16.33 9.07 -24.68
N THR A 141 -16.46 8.96 -26.01
CA THR A 141 -16.65 7.68 -26.70
C THR A 141 -15.60 7.44 -27.77
N VAL A 142 -15.28 6.18 -28.02
CA VAL A 142 -14.50 5.75 -29.18
C VAL A 142 -15.40 5.03 -30.16
N ARG A 143 -15.35 5.46 -31.42
CA ARG A 143 -16.04 4.81 -32.54
C ARG A 143 -15.05 3.97 -33.32
N ILE A 144 -15.35 2.68 -33.45
CA ILE A 144 -14.58 1.70 -34.22
C ILE A 144 -15.30 1.48 -35.56
N HIS A 145 -14.55 1.54 -36.64
CA HIS A 145 -14.97 1.29 -38.01
C HIS A 145 -14.43 -0.05 -38.51
N ASN A 146 -15.14 -0.69 -39.43
CA ASN A 146 -14.79 -1.99 -39.98
C ASN A 146 -14.67 -3.09 -38.89
N ALA A 147 -15.47 -2.99 -37.82
CA ALA A 147 -15.55 -4.00 -36.78
C ALA A 147 -16.08 -5.33 -37.36
N ARG A 148 -15.52 -6.46 -36.91
CA ARG A 148 -16.04 -7.77 -37.24
C ARG A 148 -17.29 -8.02 -36.40
N LYS A 149 -18.41 -8.33 -37.07
CA LYS A 149 -19.66 -8.65 -36.35
C LYS A 149 -19.43 -9.80 -35.38
N TRP A 150 -19.99 -9.65 -34.19
CA TRP A 150 -19.97 -10.56 -33.05
C TRP A 150 -18.61 -10.72 -32.35
N HIS A 151 -17.62 -9.92 -32.73
CA HIS A 151 -16.37 -9.83 -31.99
C HIS A 151 -16.52 -8.89 -30.79
N LEU A 152 -15.73 -9.16 -29.75
CA LEU A 152 -15.64 -8.38 -28.53
C LEU A 152 -14.52 -7.34 -28.65
N TYR A 153 -14.84 -6.08 -28.39
CA TYR A 153 -13.88 -4.97 -28.47
C TYR A 153 -13.71 -4.26 -27.13
N THR A 154 -12.50 -3.76 -26.91
CA THR A 154 -12.15 -2.91 -25.76
C THR A 154 -11.25 -1.77 -26.19
N VAL A 155 -11.23 -0.69 -25.41
CA VAL A 155 -10.27 0.40 -25.55
C VAL A 155 -9.44 0.50 -24.28
N ASN A 156 -8.12 0.56 -24.40
CA ASN A 156 -7.23 0.98 -23.33
C ASN A 156 -7.05 2.50 -23.46
N PHE A 157 -7.38 3.26 -22.44
CA PHE A 157 -7.38 4.72 -22.47
C PHE A 157 -6.84 5.31 -21.17
N PHE A 158 -6.31 6.53 -21.27
CA PHE A 158 -5.76 7.25 -20.13
C PHE A 158 -6.82 8.14 -19.49
N CYS A 159 -6.77 8.21 -18.16
CA CYS A 159 -7.61 9.08 -17.34
C CYS A 159 -6.76 9.84 -16.33
N TYR A 160 -7.14 11.07 -16.05
CA TYR A 160 -6.78 11.75 -14.83
C TYR A 160 -7.61 11.23 -13.66
N ARG A 161 -6.96 11.10 -12.52
CA ARG A 161 -7.58 10.85 -11.22
C ARG A 161 -7.93 12.20 -10.61
N ILE A 162 -9.22 12.48 -10.48
CA ILE A 162 -9.75 13.78 -10.04
C ILE A 162 -10.27 13.76 -8.60
N TRP A 163 -10.18 12.60 -7.94
CA TRP A 163 -10.46 12.45 -6.51
C TRP A 163 -9.53 11.36 -5.95
N GLU A 164 -8.67 11.75 -5.02
CA GLU A 164 -7.71 10.84 -4.38
C GLU A 164 -8.45 9.77 -3.57
N GLU A 165 -8.03 8.50 -3.69
CA GLU A 165 -8.83 7.33 -3.35
C GLU A 165 -9.06 7.14 -1.85
N ILE A 166 -8.06 7.43 -1.02
CA ILE A 166 -8.18 7.34 0.44
C ILE A 166 -9.11 8.45 0.94
N SER A 167 -8.94 9.68 0.44
CA SER A 167 -9.85 10.78 0.73
C SER A 167 -11.27 10.48 0.24
N MET A 168 -11.42 9.89 -0.94
CA MET A 168 -12.71 9.49 -1.52
C MET A 168 -13.39 8.43 -0.67
N TYR A 169 -12.66 7.38 -0.28
CA TYR A 169 -13.18 6.34 0.60
C TYR A 169 -13.63 6.91 1.93
N ASN A 170 -12.80 7.73 2.58
CA ASN A 170 -13.14 8.32 3.85
C ASN A 170 -14.35 9.25 3.74
N HIS A 171 -14.43 10.04 2.68
CA HIS A 171 -15.56 10.93 2.42
C HIS A 171 -16.87 10.18 2.25
N VAL A 172 -16.87 9.12 1.44
CA VAL A 172 -18.07 8.30 1.18
C VAL A 172 -18.45 7.47 2.41
N THR A 173 -17.48 6.86 3.09
CA THR A 173 -17.73 6.01 4.26
C THR A 173 -18.27 6.81 5.45
N ASN A 174 -17.78 8.03 5.65
CA ASN A 174 -18.18 8.88 6.77
C ASN A 174 -19.25 9.93 6.42
N ASP A 175 -19.76 9.92 5.18
CA ASP A 175 -20.73 10.88 4.67
C ASP A 175 -20.37 12.34 4.95
N TRP A 176 -19.18 12.76 4.49
CA TRP A 176 -18.68 14.13 4.70
C TRP A 176 -19.43 15.21 3.89
N GLY A 177 -20.56 14.88 3.24
CA GLY A 177 -21.43 15.84 2.57
C GLY A 177 -20.75 16.58 1.42
N ASP A 178 -20.76 17.91 1.48
CA ASP A 178 -20.22 18.84 0.48
C ASP A 178 -18.73 19.18 0.70
N ARG A 179 -18.06 18.48 1.62
CA ARG A 179 -16.62 18.63 1.81
C ARG A 179 -15.89 18.44 0.47
N GLU A 180 -14.95 19.33 0.22
CA GLU A 180 -14.25 19.37 -1.05
C GLU A 180 -13.49 18.05 -1.34
N HIS A 181 -13.59 17.58 -2.58
CA HIS A 181 -12.87 16.42 -3.07
C HIS A 181 -11.41 16.79 -3.34
N LEU A 182 -10.50 16.09 -2.67
CA LEU A 182 -9.07 16.37 -2.78
C LEU A 182 -8.49 15.71 -4.03
N MET A 183 -7.81 16.50 -4.86
CA MET A 183 -7.25 16.08 -6.14
C MET A 183 -5.77 15.68 -5.99
N PRO A 184 -5.33 14.53 -6.53
CA PRO A 184 -3.94 14.08 -6.44
C PRO A 184 -3.06 14.69 -7.54
N ILE A 185 -2.05 15.47 -7.17
CA ILE A 185 -1.04 16.01 -8.09
C ILE A 185 0.09 14.99 -8.34
N ASP A 186 0.64 14.97 -9.54
CA ASP A 186 1.63 13.97 -9.96
C ASP A 186 3.07 14.53 -9.91
N PRO A 187 3.91 14.08 -8.96
CA PRO A 187 5.26 14.59 -8.83
C PRO A 187 6.19 14.18 -9.99
N ILE A 188 5.74 13.36 -10.95
CA ILE A 188 6.52 13.11 -12.17
C ILE A 188 6.76 14.41 -12.96
N HIS A 189 5.89 15.41 -12.78
CA HIS A 189 6.03 16.77 -13.30
C HIS A 189 6.92 17.63 -12.39
N PRO A 190 7.97 18.28 -12.91
CA PRO A 190 8.83 19.17 -12.12
C PRO A 190 8.07 20.30 -11.41
N GLU A 191 7.03 20.84 -12.03
CA GLU A 191 6.22 21.92 -11.44
C GLU A 191 5.44 21.44 -10.20
N ALA A 192 4.92 20.21 -10.24
CA ALA A 192 4.29 19.60 -9.07
C ALA A 192 5.29 19.30 -7.96
N GLN A 193 6.54 18.94 -8.29
CA GLN A 193 7.60 18.77 -7.28
C GLN A 193 7.91 20.08 -6.55
N GLU A 194 8.05 21.18 -7.29
CA GLU A 194 8.30 22.50 -6.72
C GLU A 194 7.16 22.91 -5.78
N GLN A 195 5.91 22.69 -6.20
CA GLN A 195 4.76 22.97 -5.35
C GLN A 195 4.73 22.11 -4.08
N ILE A 196 4.97 20.80 -4.20
CA ILE A 196 4.99 19.88 -3.05
C ILE A 196 6.04 20.33 -2.02
N LEU A 197 7.23 20.71 -2.48
CA LEU A 197 8.30 21.17 -1.60
C LEU A 197 7.94 22.52 -0.95
N THR A 198 7.43 23.48 -1.73
CA THR A 198 7.00 24.79 -1.22
C THR A 198 5.89 24.67 -0.17
N PHE A 199 4.91 23.79 -0.44
CA PHE A 199 3.86 23.47 0.50
C PHE A 199 4.44 22.86 1.79
N LEU A 200 5.32 21.88 1.66
CA LEU A 200 5.94 21.21 2.80
C LEU A 200 6.76 22.20 3.66
N GLU A 201 7.52 23.11 3.04
CA GLU A 201 8.23 24.18 3.75
C GLU A 201 7.29 25.03 4.60
N THR A 202 6.24 25.54 3.97
CA THR A 202 5.23 26.37 4.63
C THR A 202 4.56 25.62 5.77
N TRP A 203 4.16 24.37 5.52
CA TRP A 203 3.51 23.53 6.51
C TRP A 203 4.44 23.27 7.71
N LEU A 204 5.73 23.01 7.49
CA LEU A 204 6.70 22.78 8.56
C LEU A 204 6.86 24.00 9.47
N ASP A 205 6.86 25.20 8.88
CA ASP A 205 6.98 26.47 9.61
C ASP A 205 5.71 26.78 10.42
N GLU A 206 4.54 26.41 9.89
CA GLU A 206 3.24 26.58 10.56
C GLU A 206 2.98 25.55 11.68
N HIS A 207 3.76 24.47 11.75
CA HIS A 207 3.58 23.39 12.72
C HIS A 207 4.80 23.23 13.66
N PRO A 208 5.12 24.25 14.49
CA PRO A 208 6.33 24.23 15.33
C PRO A 208 6.31 23.11 16.38
N ASN A 209 5.13 22.74 16.89
CA ASN A 209 4.99 21.72 17.94
C ASN A 209 5.07 20.27 17.42
N THR A 210 5.04 20.06 16.10
CA THR A 210 5.19 18.72 15.52
C THR A 210 6.60 18.19 15.74
N SER A 211 6.71 17.02 16.38
CA SER A 211 7.97 16.30 16.59
C SER A 211 8.26 15.35 15.43
N VAL A 212 7.20 14.69 14.91
CA VAL A 212 7.29 13.72 13.82
C VAL A 212 6.26 14.04 12.75
N VAL A 213 6.72 14.18 11.51
CA VAL A 213 5.87 14.28 10.33
C VAL A 213 5.57 12.86 9.87
N ARG A 214 4.32 12.42 10.06
CA ARG A 214 3.84 11.12 9.61
C ARG A 214 3.27 11.26 8.21
N LEU A 215 4.11 11.02 7.21
CA LEU A 215 3.70 10.99 5.82
C LEU A 215 2.74 9.82 5.60
N THR A 216 1.52 10.13 5.13
CA THR A 216 0.41 9.17 4.95
C THR A 216 -0.15 9.27 3.53
N SER A 217 0.58 8.82 2.51
CA SER A 217 1.94 8.26 2.57
C SER A 217 2.87 9.12 1.73
N MET A 218 3.47 8.59 0.67
CA MET A 218 4.27 9.38 -0.26
C MET A 218 3.45 9.82 -1.45
N PHE A 219 3.63 9.19 -2.61
CA PHE A 219 3.19 9.79 -3.88
C PHE A 219 2.11 9.00 -4.59
N TYR A 220 2.26 7.68 -4.74
CA TYR A 220 1.36 6.86 -5.55
C TYR A 220 0.61 5.85 -4.70
N ASN A 221 -0.71 5.89 -4.81
CA ASN A 221 -1.60 4.96 -4.13
C ASN A 221 -1.55 3.56 -4.75
N PHE A 222 -1.91 2.55 -3.97
CA PHE A 222 -2.12 1.22 -4.49
C PHE A 222 -3.29 1.18 -5.49
N TRP A 223 -3.27 0.20 -6.41
CA TRP A 223 -4.24 0.15 -7.50
C TRP A 223 -5.65 -0.12 -6.98
N TRP A 224 -6.50 0.91 -7.00
CA TRP A 224 -7.84 0.83 -6.45
C TRP A 224 -8.82 1.76 -7.13
N PHE A 225 -9.66 1.21 -8.00
CA PHE A 225 -10.66 2.00 -8.72
C PHE A 225 -12.09 1.52 -8.50
N TRP A 226 -12.99 2.49 -8.55
CA TRP A 226 -14.39 2.29 -8.18
C TRP A 226 -15.28 2.17 -9.41
N GLY A 227 -16.27 1.29 -9.30
CA GLY A 227 -17.39 1.18 -10.22
C GLY A 227 -18.52 2.13 -9.82
N ASP A 228 -19.43 2.40 -10.75
CA ASP A 228 -20.61 3.24 -10.50
C ASP A 228 -21.67 2.54 -9.63
N HIS A 229 -21.79 1.22 -9.74
CA HIS A 229 -22.79 0.43 -9.05
C HIS A 229 -22.42 0.15 -7.58
N PRO A 230 -23.25 0.52 -6.59
CA PRO A 230 -22.92 0.35 -5.16
C PRO A 230 -22.59 -1.09 -4.74
N LYS A 231 -23.26 -2.09 -5.35
CA LYS A 231 -22.98 -3.52 -5.07
C LYS A 231 -21.70 -4.06 -5.71
N ARG A 232 -21.05 -3.29 -6.59
CA ARG A 232 -19.77 -3.62 -7.23
C ARG A 232 -18.86 -2.41 -7.17
N ARG A 233 -18.78 -1.81 -5.97
CA ARG A 233 -18.07 -0.54 -5.81
C ARG A 233 -16.58 -0.71 -6.03
N PHE A 234 -15.96 -1.73 -5.46
CA PHE A 234 -14.53 -2.01 -5.66
C PHE A 234 -14.39 -2.94 -6.85
N VAL A 235 -13.89 -2.42 -7.98
CA VAL A 235 -13.78 -3.19 -9.22
C VAL A 235 -12.46 -3.96 -9.24
N VAL A 236 -11.37 -3.29 -8.89
CA VAL A 236 -10.05 -3.90 -8.65
C VAL A 236 -9.41 -3.19 -7.46
N ASN A 237 -8.71 -3.96 -6.63
CA ASN A 237 -7.94 -3.47 -5.50
C ASN A 237 -6.69 -4.36 -5.29
N ASP A 238 -5.48 -3.82 -5.46
CA ASP A 238 -4.23 -4.55 -5.29
C ASP A 238 -3.14 -3.66 -4.65
N TRP A 239 -2.62 -4.11 -3.51
CA TRP A 239 -1.75 -3.31 -2.65
C TRP A 239 -0.32 -3.19 -3.17
N GLY A 240 0.12 -4.04 -4.11
CA GLY A 240 1.50 -4.05 -4.62
C GLY A 240 1.65 -3.61 -6.08
N SER A 241 0.54 -3.16 -6.68
CA SER A 241 0.40 -2.88 -8.11
C SER A 241 0.75 -1.42 -8.47
N TYR A 242 1.37 -1.21 -9.62
CA TYR A 242 1.95 0.08 -10.04
C TYR A 242 1.09 0.89 -11.03
N GLU A 243 -0.15 0.52 -11.29
CA GLU A 243 -1.00 1.05 -12.37
C GLU A 243 -1.37 2.53 -12.16
N PHE A 244 -1.37 2.99 -10.91
CA PHE A 244 -1.57 4.40 -10.54
C PHE A 244 -0.33 5.29 -10.70
N THR A 245 0.76 4.74 -11.23
CA THR A 245 2.01 5.47 -11.54
C THR A 245 2.12 5.80 -13.03
N VAL A 246 1.11 5.42 -13.83
CA VAL A 246 1.19 5.36 -15.30
C VAL A 246 0.60 6.62 -15.92
N SER A 247 1.45 7.40 -16.59
CA SER A 247 1.06 8.57 -17.39
C SER A 247 1.88 8.64 -18.69
N PRO A 248 1.40 9.34 -19.74
CA PRO A 248 2.19 9.59 -20.94
C PRO A 248 3.58 10.18 -20.64
N LEU A 249 3.68 11.10 -19.68
CA LEU A 249 4.96 11.68 -19.26
C LEU A 249 5.87 10.65 -18.57
N ALA A 250 5.33 9.82 -17.68
CA ALA A 250 6.07 8.74 -17.04
C ALA A 250 6.62 7.75 -18.08
N ILE A 251 5.82 7.35 -19.07
CA ILE A 251 6.25 6.45 -20.15
C ILE A 251 7.36 7.08 -21.00
N ARG A 252 7.28 8.38 -21.33
CA ARG A 252 8.38 9.05 -22.04
C ARG A 252 9.67 9.11 -21.22
N LYS A 253 9.56 9.28 -19.90
CA LYS A 253 10.74 9.26 -18.99
C LYS A 253 11.33 7.85 -18.91
N PHE A 254 10.48 6.83 -18.79
CA PHE A 254 10.87 5.43 -18.86
C PHE A 254 11.60 5.11 -20.17
N GLU A 255 11.03 5.49 -21.32
CA GLU A 255 11.63 5.26 -22.64
C GLU A 255 13.03 5.86 -22.77
N ARG A 256 13.24 7.06 -22.20
CA ARG A 256 14.57 7.69 -22.17
C ARG A 256 15.59 6.91 -21.33
N LYS A 257 15.16 6.21 -20.28
CA LYS A 257 16.04 5.43 -19.40
C LYS A 257 16.33 4.04 -19.97
N PHE A 258 15.31 3.32 -20.42
CA PHE A 258 15.41 1.91 -20.82
C PHE A 258 15.54 1.70 -22.34
N GLY A 259 15.33 2.73 -23.16
CA GLY A 259 15.51 2.67 -24.60
C GLY A 259 14.37 2.00 -25.37
N TYR A 260 13.26 1.69 -24.72
CA TYR A 260 12.04 1.19 -25.36
C TYR A 260 10.77 1.78 -24.72
N ARG A 261 9.69 1.83 -25.49
CA ARG A 261 8.41 2.40 -25.05
C ARG A 261 7.44 1.31 -24.63
N MET A 262 6.89 1.44 -23.42
CA MET A 262 5.74 0.62 -22.99
C MET A 262 4.45 1.11 -23.66
N LYS A 263 3.62 0.16 -24.07
CA LYS A 263 2.28 0.38 -24.62
C LYS A 263 1.24 0.28 -23.51
N SER A 264 0.01 0.75 -23.78
CA SER A 264 -1.07 0.66 -22.80
C SER A 264 -1.42 -0.80 -22.44
N GLU A 265 -1.34 -1.73 -23.38
CA GLU A 265 -1.58 -3.16 -23.12
C GLU A 265 -0.54 -3.80 -22.19
N ASP A 266 0.68 -3.27 -22.12
CA ASP A 266 1.70 -3.74 -21.16
C ASP A 266 1.29 -3.46 -19.71
N PHE A 267 0.38 -2.50 -19.48
CA PHE A 267 -0.20 -2.20 -18.17
C PHE A 267 -1.59 -2.81 -17.98
N VAL A 268 -2.46 -2.65 -18.98
CA VAL A 268 -3.87 -3.06 -18.90
C VAL A 268 -4.02 -4.58 -18.94
N ASN A 269 -3.19 -5.26 -19.75
CA ASN A 269 -3.13 -6.72 -19.82
C ASN A 269 -4.52 -7.38 -19.93
N ALA A 270 -5.27 -7.04 -20.98
CA ALA A 270 -6.65 -7.51 -21.20
C ALA A 270 -7.61 -7.31 -20.00
N GLY A 271 -7.36 -6.30 -19.16
CA GLY A 271 -8.14 -5.99 -17.97
C GLY A 271 -7.78 -6.78 -16.72
N LEU A 272 -6.75 -7.65 -16.80
CA LEU A 272 -6.17 -8.33 -15.65
C LEU A 272 -5.19 -7.42 -14.89
N TYR A 273 -4.65 -6.42 -15.57
CA TYR A 273 -3.59 -5.54 -15.08
C TYR A 273 -2.33 -6.34 -14.66
N ASN A 274 -1.32 -5.68 -14.10
CA ASN A 274 -0.14 -6.31 -13.49
C ASN A 274 -0.30 -6.39 -11.97
N ASN A 275 -1.44 -6.97 -11.56
CA ASN A 275 -1.74 -7.27 -10.17
C ASN A 275 -0.66 -8.19 -9.55
N SER A 276 -0.54 -8.20 -8.23
CA SER A 276 0.52 -8.91 -7.53
C SER A 276 0.41 -10.44 -7.62
N TYR A 277 -0.71 -11.00 -8.10
CA TYR A 277 -0.83 -12.43 -8.42
C TYR A 277 -0.29 -12.78 -9.79
N LYS A 278 -0.04 -11.82 -10.67
CA LYS A 278 0.53 -12.09 -11.99
C LYS A 278 2.05 -12.21 -11.88
N VAL A 279 2.62 -13.25 -12.50
CA VAL A 279 4.08 -13.36 -12.67
C VAL A 279 4.58 -12.10 -13.40
N PRO A 280 5.45 -11.28 -12.79
CA PRO A 280 5.88 -10.02 -13.38
C PRO A 280 6.74 -10.26 -14.62
N SER A 281 6.37 -9.62 -15.72
CA SER A 281 7.22 -9.61 -16.92
C SER A 281 8.50 -8.80 -16.68
N PRO A 282 9.58 -9.06 -17.44
CA PRO A 282 10.79 -8.24 -17.37
C PRO A 282 10.50 -6.75 -17.55
N GLN A 283 9.61 -6.39 -18.48
CA GLN A 283 9.26 -4.99 -18.73
C GLN A 283 8.54 -4.34 -17.54
N TYR A 284 7.71 -5.10 -16.81
CA TYR A 284 7.06 -4.59 -15.62
C TYR A 284 8.04 -4.47 -14.45
N ARG A 285 9.03 -5.36 -14.34
CA ARG A 285 10.13 -5.19 -13.37
C ARG A 285 10.94 -3.93 -13.65
N ASP A 286 11.25 -3.64 -14.91
CA ASP A 286 11.89 -2.37 -15.30
C ASP A 286 11.04 -1.16 -14.93
N TRP A 287 9.71 -1.25 -15.09
CA TRP A 287 8.79 -0.18 -14.68
C TRP A 287 8.79 0.03 -13.16
N ILE A 288 8.77 -1.06 -12.38
CA ILE A 288 8.90 -1.01 -10.91
C ILE A 288 10.22 -0.33 -10.51
N ASP A 289 11.34 -0.71 -11.15
CA ASP A 289 12.64 -0.08 -10.90
C ASP A 289 12.65 1.41 -11.22
N PHE A 290 12.08 1.80 -12.37
CA PHE A 290 11.92 3.19 -12.78
C PHE A 290 11.17 4.03 -11.74
N ILE A 291 10.01 3.56 -11.29
CA ILE A 291 9.20 4.28 -10.31
C ILE A 291 9.87 4.26 -8.93
N ASN A 292 10.48 3.14 -8.52
CA ASN A 292 11.19 3.06 -7.25
C ASN A 292 12.35 4.05 -7.17
N GLU A 293 13.15 4.19 -8.23
CA GLU A 293 14.21 5.21 -8.29
C GLU A 293 13.63 6.62 -8.16
N PHE A 294 12.59 6.93 -8.93
CA PHE A 294 11.94 8.25 -8.88
C PHE A 294 11.38 8.59 -7.50
N VAL A 295 10.64 7.66 -6.88
CA VAL A 295 10.05 7.85 -5.54
C VAL A 295 11.13 7.98 -4.49
N THR A 296 12.23 7.22 -4.63
CA THR A 296 13.38 7.32 -3.72
C THR A 296 14.02 8.70 -3.78
N ASP A 297 14.36 9.17 -4.99
CA ASP A 297 15.04 10.44 -5.21
C ASP A 297 14.21 11.63 -4.75
N PHE A 298 12.93 11.67 -5.13
CA PHE A 298 12.07 12.78 -4.74
C PHE A 298 11.65 12.70 -3.27
N GLY A 299 11.42 11.49 -2.75
CA GLY A 299 11.11 11.26 -1.34
C GLY A 299 12.24 11.74 -0.43
N ARG A 300 13.50 11.47 -0.81
CA ARG A 300 14.68 11.96 -0.08
C ARG A 300 14.68 13.48 0.07
N ARG A 301 14.31 14.22 -0.98
CA ARG A 301 14.22 15.69 -0.92
C ARG A 301 13.15 16.17 0.08
N CYS A 302 12.01 15.48 0.15
CA CYS A 302 10.98 15.79 1.14
C CYS A 302 11.46 15.49 2.57
N VAL A 303 12.13 14.36 2.78
CA VAL A 303 12.67 13.96 4.09
C VAL A 303 13.79 14.89 4.55
N ASP A 304 14.75 15.20 3.67
CA ASP A 304 15.84 16.15 3.95
C ASP A 304 15.28 17.50 4.43
N LEU A 305 14.16 17.95 3.87
CA LEU A 305 13.50 19.19 4.27
C LEU A 305 12.87 19.11 5.66
N ILE A 306 12.23 17.98 5.99
CA ILE A 306 11.68 17.72 7.33
C ILE A 306 12.81 17.72 8.37
N HIS A 307 13.92 17.03 8.08
CA HIS A 307 15.11 16.99 8.92
C HIS A 307 15.76 18.36 9.10
N ALA A 308 15.80 19.18 8.04
CA ALA A 308 16.32 20.55 8.11
C ALA A 308 15.52 21.46 9.07
N ARG A 309 14.29 21.07 9.45
CA ARG A 309 13.47 21.75 10.48
C ARG A 309 13.55 21.06 11.85
N GLY A 310 14.47 20.11 12.03
CA GLY A 310 14.68 19.40 13.30
C GLY A 310 13.55 18.44 13.67
N LYS A 311 12.75 18.00 12.70
CA LYS A 311 11.64 17.04 12.89
C LYS A 311 12.04 15.68 12.33
N LYS A 312 11.42 14.60 12.81
CA LYS A 312 11.58 13.25 12.23
C LYS A 312 10.56 13.02 11.12
N ALA A 313 10.91 12.20 10.14
CA ALA A 313 10.05 11.80 9.04
C ALA A 313 9.69 10.31 9.16
N PHE A 314 8.41 10.02 9.39
CA PHE A 314 7.88 8.66 9.40
C PHE A 314 7.01 8.45 8.17
N VAL A 315 6.98 7.22 7.64
CA VAL A 315 6.11 6.87 6.51
C VAL A 315 5.10 5.80 6.88
N PHE A 316 3.86 5.96 6.41
CA PHE A 316 2.84 4.94 6.51
C PHE A 316 2.98 3.92 5.37
N TYR A 317 3.14 2.64 5.71
CA TYR A 317 3.34 1.52 4.79
C TYR A 317 1.99 0.98 4.28
N ASN A 318 1.14 1.90 3.85
CA ASN A 318 -0.14 1.65 3.18
C ASN A 318 -0.46 2.89 2.33
N ASP A 319 -1.66 2.98 1.76
CA ASP A 319 -2.09 4.13 0.97
C ASP A 319 -1.09 4.43 -0.17
N HIS A 320 -0.44 5.60 -0.13
CA HIS A 320 0.47 6.11 -1.15
C HIS A 320 1.90 5.53 -1.07
N TRP A 321 2.02 4.20 -0.92
CA TRP A 321 3.30 3.54 -0.68
C TRP A 321 3.98 2.98 -1.94
N ILE A 322 3.29 2.97 -3.08
CA ILE A 322 3.82 2.39 -4.31
C ILE A 322 5.09 3.14 -4.74
N GLY A 323 6.15 2.37 -5.03
CA GLY A 323 7.48 2.87 -5.33
C GLY A 323 8.42 2.98 -4.11
N LEU A 324 7.95 2.86 -2.87
CA LEU A 324 8.83 2.93 -1.70
C LEU A 324 9.72 1.69 -1.54
N GLU A 325 9.14 0.52 -1.82
CA GLU A 325 9.78 -0.80 -1.71
C GLU A 325 10.55 -1.00 -0.38
N PRO A 326 9.89 -1.03 0.81
CA PRO A 326 10.58 -1.08 2.11
C PRO A 326 11.50 -2.27 2.37
N TRP A 327 11.35 -3.34 1.59
CA TRP A 327 12.20 -4.55 1.61
C TRP A 327 13.29 -4.56 0.53
N GLY A 328 13.32 -3.51 -0.31
CA GLY A 328 14.31 -3.30 -1.36
C GLY A 328 15.50 -2.45 -0.91
N ASP A 329 16.56 -2.50 -1.71
CA ASP A 329 17.87 -1.94 -1.33
C ASP A 329 17.89 -0.39 -1.25
N ARG A 330 17.05 0.28 -2.04
CA ARG A 330 16.99 1.75 -2.13
C ARG A 330 16.20 2.42 -1.01
N PHE A 331 15.38 1.69 -0.25
CA PHE A 331 14.48 2.29 0.74
C PHE A 331 15.23 3.11 1.81
N LYS A 332 16.42 2.65 2.21
CA LYS A 332 17.30 3.37 3.15
C LYS A 332 17.76 4.73 2.62
N ASP A 333 17.84 4.91 1.31
CA ASP A 333 18.36 6.12 0.67
C ASP A 333 17.36 7.29 0.78
N ILE A 334 16.08 6.99 1.08
CA ILE A 334 15.05 8.00 1.35
C ILE A 334 15.30 8.71 2.70
N GLY A 335 15.87 8.01 3.67
CA GLY A 335 16.26 8.59 4.96
C GLY A 335 15.15 8.67 6.02
N PHE A 336 14.09 7.87 5.92
CA PHE A 336 13.04 7.86 6.96
C PHE A 336 13.59 7.46 8.34
N ASP A 337 13.12 8.11 9.39
CA ASP A 337 13.41 7.74 10.77
C ASP A 337 12.55 6.57 11.24
N GLY A 338 11.36 6.42 10.65
CA GLY A 338 10.43 5.37 11.04
C GLY A 338 9.39 4.99 10.00
N ILE A 339 8.79 3.84 10.22
CA ILE A 339 7.74 3.26 9.37
C ILE A 339 6.61 2.73 10.24
N ILE A 340 5.38 2.95 9.79
CA ILE A 340 4.17 2.56 10.51
C ILE A 340 3.24 1.80 9.57
N ASP A 341 2.55 0.77 10.02
CA ASP A 341 1.44 0.18 9.25
C ASP A 341 0.25 -0.17 10.15
N GLY A 342 -0.92 -0.26 9.52
CA GLY A 342 -2.12 -0.81 10.12
C GLY A 342 -2.18 -2.33 9.94
N ILE A 343 -2.14 -3.08 11.04
CA ILE A 343 -1.99 -4.54 10.99
C ILE A 343 -3.13 -5.29 11.71
N PHE A 344 -3.36 -6.54 11.29
CA PHE A 344 -4.38 -7.44 11.84
C PHE A 344 -3.82 -8.80 12.26
N SER A 345 -2.63 -9.15 11.77
CA SER A 345 -2.11 -10.51 11.80
C SER A 345 -0.62 -10.60 12.14
N GLY A 346 -0.13 -11.83 12.32
CA GLY A 346 1.28 -12.09 12.62
C GLY A 346 2.18 -11.80 11.43
N PHE A 347 1.80 -12.15 10.20
CA PHE A 347 2.64 -11.92 9.04
C PHE A 347 2.74 -10.42 8.69
N GLU A 348 1.66 -9.65 8.83
CA GLU A 348 1.70 -8.19 8.65
C GLU A 348 2.59 -7.54 9.72
N THR A 349 2.62 -8.10 10.93
CA THR A 349 3.57 -7.69 11.96
C THR A 349 5.01 -7.92 11.49
N ARG A 350 5.31 -9.07 10.89
CA ARG A 350 6.63 -9.37 10.31
C ARG A 350 6.98 -8.46 9.12
N LYS A 351 5.99 -8.09 8.31
CA LYS A 351 6.15 -7.14 7.20
C LYS A 351 6.76 -5.82 7.66
N VAL A 352 6.24 -5.25 8.76
CA VAL A 352 6.77 -4.01 9.35
C VAL A 352 8.05 -4.28 10.12
N ALA A 353 8.07 -5.31 10.97
CA ALA A 353 9.22 -5.59 11.84
C ALA A 353 10.51 -5.92 11.05
N GLY A 354 10.39 -6.47 9.85
CA GLY A 354 11.53 -6.77 8.98
C GLY A 354 12.11 -5.58 8.21
N THR A 355 11.51 -4.40 8.27
CA THR A 355 12.04 -3.19 7.61
C THR A 355 13.19 -2.57 8.42
N LYS A 356 14.40 -3.12 8.23
CA LYS A 356 15.60 -2.77 9.03
C LYS A 356 16.27 -1.46 8.66
N ALA A 357 15.84 -0.80 7.59
CA ALA A 357 16.42 0.44 7.11
C ALA A 357 16.07 1.67 7.98
N VAL A 358 15.09 1.55 8.87
CA VAL A 358 14.64 2.63 9.75
C VAL A 358 14.89 2.31 11.21
N GLU A 359 15.02 3.33 12.04
CA GLU A 359 15.24 3.17 13.48
C GLU A 359 13.94 2.77 14.21
N VAL A 360 12.79 3.31 13.80
CA VAL A 360 11.52 3.10 14.49
C VAL A 360 10.51 2.37 13.60
N ARG A 361 10.05 1.21 14.07
CA ARG A 361 8.93 0.46 13.46
C ARG A 361 7.74 0.50 14.40
N GLU A 362 6.60 0.91 13.89
CA GLU A 362 5.38 1.07 14.68
C GLU A 362 4.21 0.28 14.08
N LEU A 363 3.43 -0.38 14.94
CA LEU A 363 2.21 -1.07 14.54
C LEU A 363 1.00 -0.28 15.03
N ARG A 364 0.16 0.18 14.11
CA ARG A 364 -1.15 0.75 14.43
C ARG A 364 -2.16 -0.38 14.54
N LEU A 365 -2.54 -0.71 15.76
CA LEU A 365 -3.40 -1.84 16.12
C LEU A 365 -4.86 -1.61 15.71
N HIS A 366 -5.62 -2.72 15.74
CA HIS A 366 -7.06 -2.77 15.54
C HIS A 366 -7.80 -3.23 16.81
N PRO A 367 -9.11 -2.92 16.95
CA PRO A 367 -9.95 -2.18 16.01
C PRO A 367 -9.49 -0.74 15.82
N TYR A 368 -9.63 -0.23 14.60
CA TYR A 368 -9.55 1.22 14.40
C TYR A 368 -10.69 1.83 15.21
N LEU A 369 -10.46 2.95 15.88
CA LEU A 369 -11.46 3.56 16.75
C LEU A 369 -12.53 4.26 15.91
N PHE A 370 -13.32 3.48 15.18
CA PHE A 370 -14.40 3.85 14.28
C PHE A 370 -15.68 3.11 14.66
N PRO A 371 -16.87 3.59 14.26
CA PRO A 371 -18.13 2.92 14.59
C PRO A 371 -18.17 1.45 14.14
N THR A 372 -17.66 1.16 12.95
CA THR A 372 -17.61 -0.18 12.35
C THR A 372 -16.18 -0.64 12.11
N GLY A 373 -16.00 -1.97 12.08
CA GLY A 373 -14.78 -2.63 11.67
C GLY A 373 -14.63 -2.66 10.15
N VAL A 374 -13.50 -3.19 9.67
CA VAL A 374 -13.14 -3.18 8.24
C VAL A 374 -14.09 -3.99 7.36
N ASN A 375 -14.76 -4.99 7.93
CA ASN A 375 -15.79 -5.77 7.27
C ASN A 375 -17.20 -5.13 7.33
N GLY A 376 -17.31 -3.91 7.87
CA GLY A 376 -18.57 -3.20 8.07
C GLY A 376 -19.38 -3.66 9.30
N ALA A 377 -18.91 -4.65 10.06
CA ALA A 377 -19.58 -5.08 11.29
C ALA A 377 -19.44 -4.01 12.40
N PRO A 378 -20.40 -3.90 13.33
CA PRO A 378 -20.28 -3.03 14.50
C PRO A 378 -19.01 -3.34 15.32
N SER A 379 -18.15 -2.32 15.53
CA SER A 379 -17.03 -2.40 16.48
C SER A 379 -17.36 -1.61 17.74
N PHE A 380 -17.59 -0.30 17.60
CA PHE A 380 -17.95 0.62 18.69
C PHE A 380 -19.42 1.08 18.64
N LEU A 381 -20.22 0.48 17.74
CA LEU A 381 -21.68 0.61 17.72
C LEU A 381 -22.35 -0.46 18.57
N GLU A 382 -23.67 -0.31 18.78
CA GLU A 382 -24.49 -1.32 19.45
C GLU A 382 -24.31 -2.71 18.81
N GLY A 383 -24.14 -3.73 19.65
CA GLY A 383 -23.84 -5.11 19.22
C GLY A 383 -22.36 -5.39 18.94
N GLY A 384 -21.50 -4.37 18.91
CA GLY A 384 -20.05 -4.50 18.77
C GLY A 384 -19.36 -4.97 20.06
N ASN A 385 -18.18 -5.62 19.89
CA ASN A 385 -17.32 -6.02 21.01
C ASN A 385 -15.85 -5.69 20.70
N PRO A 386 -15.44 -4.42 20.88
CA PRO A 386 -14.11 -3.96 20.47
C PRO A 386 -13.00 -4.64 21.29
N THR A 387 -13.30 -5.06 22.52
CA THR A 387 -12.38 -5.82 23.38
C THR A 387 -12.07 -7.19 22.82
N LEU A 388 -13.09 -7.94 22.39
CA LEU A 388 -12.90 -9.26 21.79
C LEU A 388 -12.20 -9.17 20.42
N GLU A 389 -12.59 -8.17 19.62
CA GLU A 389 -11.95 -7.91 18.34
C GLU A 389 -10.45 -7.64 18.52
N CYS A 390 -10.07 -6.74 19.43
CA CYS A 390 -8.67 -6.43 19.72
C CYS A 390 -7.89 -7.66 20.22
N LYS A 391 -8.49 -8.45 21.12
CA LYS A 391 -7.88 -9.71 21.60
C LYS A 391 -7.59 -10.69 20.48
N THR A 392 -8.48 -10.77 19.50
CA THR A 392 -8.35 -11.70 18.37
C THR A 392 -7.11 -11.35 17.55
N TYR A 393 -6.97 -10.08 17.15
CA TYR A 393 -5.78 -9.64 16.42
C TYR A 393 -4.50 -9.74 17.28
N TRP A 394 -4.58 -9.37 18.56
CA TRP A 394 -3.40 -9.37 19.44
C TRP A 394 -2.78 -10.76 19.64
N ILE A 395 -3.59 -11.82 19.68
CA ILE A 395 -3.09 -13.21 19.75
C ILE A 395 -2.17 -13.51 18.56
N ASP A 396 -2.55 -13.04 17.38
CA ASP A 396 -1.79 -13.26 16.15
C ASP A 396 -0.56 -12.36 16.09
N ILE A 397 -0.69 -11.09 16.47
CA ILE A 397 0.41 -10.11 16.48
C ILE A 397 1.51 -10.50 17.47
N ARG A 398 1.14 -10.85 18.72
CA ARG A 398 2.12 -11.04 19.79
C ARG A 398 3.06 -12.23 19.56
N ARG A 399 2.61 -13.27 18.87
CA ARG A 399 3.48 -14.41 18.53
C ARG A 399 4.55 -14.03 17.50
N ALA A 400 4.23 -13.12 16.57
CA ALA A 400 5.18 -12.60 15.61
C ALA A 400 6.15 -11.61 16.26
N LEU A 401 5.67 -10.77 17.17
CA LEU A 401 6.51 -9.86 17.96
C LEU A 401 7.57 -10.58 18.81
N LEU A 402 7.26 -11.79 19.28
CA LEU A 402 8.23 -12.63 19.99
C LEU A 402 9.35 -13.16 19.07
N ARG A 403 9.17 -13.12 17.75
CA ARG A 403 10.20 -13.51 16.76
C ARG A 403 10.95 -12.31 16.26
N GLU A 404 10.23 -11.26 15.91
CA GLU A 404 10.79 -10.02 15.41
C GLU A 404 10.10 -8.84 16.11
N PRO A 405 10.80 -8.11 17.01
CA PRO A 405 10.17 -7.07 17.80
C PRO A 405 9.86 -5.87 16.92
N VAL A 406 8.97 -4.99 17.37
CA VAL A 406 8.83 -3.60 16.87
C VAL A 406 9.13 -2.63 18.00
N ASP A 407 9.32 -1.36 17.65
CA ASP A 407 9.75 -0.35 18.60
C ASP A 407 8.54 0.26 19.32
N ARG A 408 7.40 0.34 18.63
CA ARG A 408 6.19 1.00 19.10
C ARG A 408 4.91 0.30 18.64
N ILE A 409 3.84 0.51 19.40
CA ILE A 409 2.46 0.21 18.98
C ILE A 409 1.59 1.45 19.14
N GLY A 410 0.38 1.46 18.59
CA GLY A 410 -0.55 2.55 18.81
C GLY A 410 -1.93 2.28 18.25
N PHE A 411 -2.81 3.26 18.34
CA PHE A 411 -4.15 3.23 17.74
C PHE A 411 -4.38 4.47 16.88
N GLY A 412 -5.36 4.40 15.99
CA GLY A 412 -5.90 5.54 15.26
C GLY A 412 -7.43 5.55 15.31
N GLY A 413 -8.04 6.63 14.85
CA GLY A 413 -9.48 6.86 14.87
C GLY A 413 -9.92 7.90 15.91
N TYR A 414 -11.19 7.86 16.32
CA TYR A 414 -11.82 8.80 17.23
C TYR A 414 -11.82 8.26 18.67
N LEU A 415 -11.15 8.98 19.56
CA LEU A 415 -10.92 8.52 20.93
C LEU A 415 -12.22 8.49 21.75
N HIS A 416 -13.18 9.39 21.47
CA HIS A 416 -14.45 9.44 22.22
C HIS A 416 -15.25 8.14 22.17
N LEU A 417 -15.07 7.32 21.13
CA LEU A 417 -15.79 6.05 20.99
C LEU A 417 -15.46 5.05 22.11
N VAL A 418 -14.31 5.18 22.78
CA VAL A 418 -13.93 4.27 23.86
C VAL A 418 -14.64 4.56 25.19
N CYS A 419 -15.28 5.74 25.34
CA CYS A 419 -15.90 6.20 26.59
C CYS A 419 -16.92 5.20 27.16
N ASN A 420 -17.66 4.53 26.29
CA ASN A 420 -18.70 3.57 26.68
C ASN A 420 -18.19 2.13 26.78
N HIS A 421 -16.88 1.89 26.68
CA HIS A 421 -16.27 0.56 26.65
C HIS A 421 -15.13 0.43 27.68
N PRO A 422 -15.42 0.48 29.00
CA PRO A 422 -14.38 0.40 30.04
C PRO A 422 -13.54 -0.89 29.97
N ASP A 423 -14.15 -2.02 29.59
CA ASP A 423 -13.44 -3.29 29.40
C ASP A 423 -12.37 -3.22 28.30
N PHE A 424 -12.63 -2.44 27.25
CA PHE A 424 -11.66 -2.19 26.17
C PHE A 424 -10.51 -1.35 26.71
N VAL A 425 -10.84 -0.24 27.40
CA VAL A 425 -9.84 0.67 27.99
C VAL A 425 -8.90 -0.06 28.96
N ASP A 426 -9.44 -0.93 29.83
CA ASP A 426 -8.64 -1.73 30.75
C ASP A 426 -7.85 -2.84 30.05
N TYR A 427 -8.36 -3.38 28.95
CA TYR A 427 -7.62 -4.34 28.15
C TYR A 427 -6.42 -3.70 27.45
N ILE A 428 -6.56 -2.49 26.89
CA ILE A 428 -5.45 -1.79 26.23
C ILE A 428 -4.31 -1.48 27.20
N GLU A 429 -4.60 -1.12 28.45
CA GLU A 429 -3.56 -0.94 29.47
C GLU A 429 -2.72 -2.22 29.67
N ARG A 430 -3.38 -3.38 29.81
CA ARG A 430 -2.69 -4.67 29.95
C ARG A 430 -1.93 -5.07 28.68
N LEU A 431 -2.52 -4.83 27.50
CA LEU A 431 -1.90 -5.09 26.21
C LEU A 431 -0.61 -4.27 26.05
N ALA A 432 -0.65 -2.97 26.38
CA ALA A 432 0.53 -2.10 26.30
C ALA A 432 1.65 -2.57 27.25
N GLN A 433 1.29 -3.07 28.44
CA GLN A 433 2.26 -3.68 29.35
C GLN A 433 2.86 -4.98 28.78
N GLU A 434 2.04 -5.86 28.19
CA GLU A 434 2.51 -7.09 27.54
C GLU A 434 3.43 -6.78 26.35
N PHE A 435 3.09 -5.78 25.53
CA PHE A 435 3.95 -5.31 24.44
C PHE A 435 5.34 -4.87 24.94
N ARG A 436 5.39 -4.03 25.98
CA ARG A 436 6.67 -3.56 26.54
C ARG A 436 7.49 -4.71 27.11
N MET A 437 6.83 -5.70 27.72
CA MET A 437 7.49 -6.93 28.17
C MET A 437 8.09 -7.70 26.98
N LEU A 438 7.33 -7.93 25.91
CA LEU A 438 7.79 -8.62 24.70
C LEU A 438 8.98 -7.91 24.07
N ARG A 439 8.89 -6.59 23.87
CA ARG A 439 10.00 -5.78 23.37
C ARG A 439 11.25 -5.92 24.26
N GLY A 440 11.07 -5.88 25.58
CA GLY A 440 12.14 -6.05 26.55
C GLY A 440 12.81 -7.43 26.55
N LEU A 441 12.19 -8.47 25.98
CA LEU A 441 12.83 -9.79 25.80
C LEU A 441 13.91 -9.79 24.72
N HIS A 442 13.92 -8.79 23.84
CA HIS A 442 14.94 -8.62 22.80
C HIS A 442 16.06 -7.64 23.23
N GLU A 443 16.01 -7.14 24.47
CA GLU A 443 17.08 -6.30 25.02
C GLU A 443 18.23 -7.19 25.53
N GLY A 444 19.36 -7.19 24.81
CA GLY A 444 20.59 -7.87 25.23
C GLY A 444 20.67 -9.37 24.92
N ASP A 445 19.60 -9.97 24.41
CA ASP A 445 19.56 -11.33 23.84
C ASP A 445 18.38 -11.44 22.86
N SER A 446 18.11 -12.62 22.31
CA SER A 446 16.94 -12.90 21.49
C SER A 446 16.20 -14.16 21.96
N PRO A 447 14.86 -14.20 21.83
CA PRO A 447 14.10 -15.42 22.07
C PRO A 447 14.64 -16.59 21.26
N TYR A 448 14.62 -17.79 21.86
CA TYR A 448 15.10 -19.00 21.21
C TYR A 448 14.51 -19.17 19.80
N THR A 449 15.41 -19.40 18.84
CA THR A 449 15.12 -19.69 17.44
C THR A 449 15.93 -20.93 17.06
N SER A 450 15.27 -21.90 16.44
CA SER A 450 15.91 -23.10 15.93
C SER A 450 16.83 -22.76 14.76
N ASP A 451 17.90 -23.53 14.56
CA ASP A 451 18.79 -23.44 13.38
C ASP A 451 18.11 -23.81 12.05
N LEU A 452 16.80 -24.10 12.07
CA LEU A 452 16.00 -24.35 10.89
C LEU A 452 15.73 -23.05 10.12
N LYS A 453 16.33 -22.93 8.94
CA LYS A 453 16.02 -21.85 7.98
C LYS A 453 15.09 -22.33 6.88
N VAL A 454 13.98 -21.60 6.75
CA VAL A 454 12.95 -21.78 5.73
C VAL A 454 13.06 -20.65 4.71
N ALA A 455 13.07 -20.99 3.43
CA ALA A 455 12.97 -20.04 2.33
C ALA A 455 11.58 -20.13 1.70
N ILE A 456 10.90 -19.00 1.59
CA ILE A 456 9.64 -18.89 0.85
C ILE A 456 9.98 -18.52 -0.59
N LEU A 457 9.63 -19.40 -1.53
CA LEU A 457 9.92 -19.25 -2.95
C LEU A 457 8.68 -18.72 -3.70
N THR A 458 8.83 -17.57 -4.34
CA THR A 458 7.80 -16.93 -5.19
C THR A 458 8.45 -16.27 -6.41
N ALA A 459 7.68 -15.73 -7.36
CA ALA A 459 8.22 -14.88 -8.43
C ALA A 459 8.72 -13.52 -7.90
N TRP A 460 8.25 -13.08 -6.74
CA TRP A 460 8.63 -11.77 -6.18
C TRP A 460 9.85 -11.81 -5.28
N GLY A 461 10.09 -12.93 -4.61
CA GLY A 461 11.13 -13.07 -3.60
C GLY A 461 11.06 -11.99 -2.52
N GLN A 462 12.21 -11.45 -2.14
CA GLN A 462 12.32 -10.48 -1.05
C GLN A 462 11.52 -9.19 -1.26
N MET A 463 11.32 -8.76 -2.52
CA MET A 463 10.61 -7.53 -2.85
C MET A 463 9.16 -7.51 -2.30
N ARG A 464 8.55 -8.69 -2.14
CA ARG A 464 7.21 -8.85 -1.54
C ARG A 464 7.25 -9.75 -0.30
N ALA A 465 8.35 -9.72 0.45
CA ALA A 465 8.46 -10.42 1.71
C ALA A 465 7.30 -10.04 2.65
N TRP A 466 6.56 -11.05 3.11
CA TRP A 466 5.34 -10.86 3.92
C TRP A 466 4.26 -9.98 3.26
N GLY A 467 4.29 -9.82 1.93
CA GLY A 467 3.32 -9.03 1.18
C GLY A 467 1.97 -9.74 1.04
N CYS A 468 0.91 -8.99 0.79
CA CYS A 468 -0.39 -9.54 0.39
C CYS A 468 -1.16 -8.48 -0.41
N CYS A 469 -2.20 -8.90 -1.14
CA CYS A 469 -3.13 -7.96 -1.78
C CYS A 469 -4.16 -7.48 -0.75
N GLY A 470 -3.84 -6.41 -0.04
CA GLY A 470 -4.68 -5.83 1.01
C GLY A 470 -4.22 -6.22 2.40
N HIS A 471 -5.12 -6.90 3.11
CA HIS A 471 -4.89 -7.47 4.43
C HIS A 471 -5.02 -9.00 4.35
N PHE A 472 -4.82 -9.69 5.48
CA PHE A 472 -4.89 -11.14 5.53
C PHE A 472 -6.20 -11.70 4.92
N ASN A 473 -6.07 -12.36 3.76
CA ASN A 473 -7.17 -13.03 3.08
C ASN A 473 -7.17 -14.53 3.42
N ARG A 474 -8.10 -14.94 4.30
CA ARG A 474 -8.26 -16.37 4.66
C ARG A 474 -8.54 -17.23 3.43
N GLY A 475 -7.94 -18.42 3.39
CA GLY A 475 -8.06 -19.36 2.28
C GLY A 475 -7.11 -19.09 1.10
N ASN A 476 -6.31 -18.02 1.14
CA ASN A 476 -5.21 -17.84 0.20
C ASN A 476 -3.98 -18.62 0.68
N TYR A 477 -3.49 -19.57 -0.12
CA TYR A 477 -2.40 -20.48 0.29
C TYR A 477 -1.13 -19.77 0.74
N TYR A 478 -0.68 -18.76 0.00
CA TYR A 478 0.51 -17.98 0.36
C TYR A 478 0.33 -17.25 1.70
N ASN A 479 -0.79 -16.56 1.87
CA ASN A 479 -1.10 -15.86 3.12
C ASN A 479 -1.22 -16.81 4.32
N GLU A 480 -1.84 -17.98 4.15
CA GLU A 480 -1.98 -18.98 5.22
C GLU A 480 -0.62 -19.57 5.63
N VAL A 481 0.27 -19.82 4.66
CA VAL A 481 1.67 -20.19 4.92
C VAL A 481 2.35 -19.07 5.71
N MET A 482 2.20 -17.83 5.25
CA MET A 482 2.85 -16.68 5.88
C MET A 482 2.40 -16.45 7.30
N GLU A 483 1.09 -16.49 7.53
CA GLU A 483 0.54 -16.39 8.87
C GLU A 483 1.06 -17.53 9.74
N SER A 484 1.01 -18.77 9.26
CA SER A 484 1.49 -19.94 10.03
C SER A 484 2.95 -19.79 10.49
N VAL A 485 3.86 -19.37 9.61
CA VAL A 485 5.29 -19.27 9.94
C VAL A 485 5.68 -18.00 10.69
N SER A 486 4.83 -16.97 10.70
CA SER A 486 5.14 -15.65 11.27
C SER A 486 5.57 -15.67 12.74
N GLY A 487 5.02 -16.60 13.54
CA GLY A 487 5.27 -16.74 14.97
C GLY A 487 6.08 -17.97 15.38
N LEU A 488 6.54 -18.80 14.42
CA LEU A 488 7.33 -20.00 14.71
C LEU A 488 8.78 -19.64 15.09
N PRO A 489 9.44 -20.41 15.98
CA PRO A 489 10.84 -20.20 16.37
C PRO A 489 11.80 -20.73 15.30
N ILE A 490 11.71 -20.21 14.08
CA ILE A 490 12.51 -20.59 12.90
C ILE A 490 12.94 -19.34 12.14
N HIS A 491 14.02 -19.46 11.36
CA HIS A 491 14.42 -18.40 10.45
C HIS A 491 13.59 -18.48 9.16
N VAL A 492 13.03 -17.35 8.73
CA VAL A 492 12.26 -17.25 7.49
C VAL A 492 12.96 -16.24 6.58
N SER A 493 13.19 -16.65 5.34
CA SER A 493 13.77 -15.84 4.27
C SER A 493 12.91 -15.94 3.02
N PHE A 494 13.11 -15.04 2.06
CA PHE A 494 12.35 -14.95 0.83
C PHE A 494 13.31 -15.00 -0.34
N ILE A 495 13.05 -15.88 -1.29
CA ILE A 495 13.87 -16.04 -2.50
C ILE A 495 12.96 -16.03 -3.73
N SER A 496 13.47 -15.53 -4.84
CA SER A 496 12.78 -15.61 -6.12
C SER A 496 13.24 -16.82 -6.96
N PHE A 497 12.49 -17.12 -8.01
CA PHE A 497 12.95 -18.07 -9.04
C PHE A 497 14.19 -17.52 -9.75
N GLU A 498 14.29 -16.21 -9.96
CA GLU A 498 15.51 -15.59 -10.49
C GLU A 498 16.70 -15.73 -9.55
N ASP A 499 16.51 -15.60 -8.24
CA ASP A 499 17.59 -15.83 -7.27
C ASP A 499 18.18 -17.24 -7.43
N ILE A 500 17.33 -18.25 -7.63
CA ILE A 500 17.76 -19.63 -7.88
C ILE A 500 18.57 -19.73 -9.18
N LEU A 501 18.11 -19.10 -10.26
CA LEU A 501 18.80 -19.15 -11.55
C LEU A 501 20.13 -18.41 -11.55
N GLU A 502 20.22 -17.29 -10.85
CA GLU A 502 21.40 -16.42 -10.84
C GLU A 502 22.44 -16.84 -9.80
N ARG A 503 21.99 -17.30 -8.63
CA ARG A 503 22.84 -17.47 -7.42
C ARG A 503 22.72 -18.85 -6.78
N GLY A 504 21.76 -19.66 -7.24
CA GLY A 504 21.44 -20.94 -6.62
C GLY A 504 20.65 -20.79 -5.31
N ILE A 505 20.26 -21.93 -4.74
CA ILE A 505 19.59 -21.97 -3.43
C ILE A 505 20.63 -21.66 -2.33
N PRO A 506 20.36 -20.73 -1.39
CA PRO A 506 21.30 -20.42 -0.30
C PRO A 506 21.67 -21.67 0.50
N ALA A 507 22.97 -21.90 0.72
CA ALA A 507 23.49 -23.14 1.32
C ALA A 507 23.01 -23.42 2.76
N ASP A 508 22.55 -22.39 3.48
CA ASP A 508 22.00 -22.50 4.82
C ASP A 508 20.48 -22.78 4.83
N THR A 509 19.83 -22.76 3.67
CA THR A 509 18.41 -23.13 3.52
C THR A 509 18.24 -24.62 3.82
N ARG A 510 17.26 -24.94 4.66
CA ARG A 510 16.92 -26.33 5.01
C ARG A 510 15.59 -26.77 4.41
N VAL A 511 14.65 -25.86 4.31
CA VAL A 511 13.33 -26.10 3.72
C VAL A 511 12.98 -24.97 2.77
N ILE A 512 12.49 -25.32 1.58
CA ILE A 512 11.81 -24.39 0.68
C ILE A 512 10.31 -24.64 0.81
N ILE A 513 9.53 -23.57 0.97
CA ILE A 513 8.08 -23.60 0.86
C ILE A 513 7.68 -22.80 -0.37
N ASN A 514 6.88 -23.40 -1.23
CA ASN A 514 6.24 -22.76 -2.37
C ASN A 514 4.73 -23.01 -2.27
N GLY A 515 3.93 -21.95 -2.31
CA GLY A 515 2.49 -22.05 -2.10
C GLY A 515 1.73 -20.98 -2.85
N GLY A 516 0.68 -21.38 -3.56
CA GLY A 516 -0.04 -20.52 -4.48
C GLY A 516 -0.99 -21.27 -5.40
N THR A 517 -1.68 -20.54 -6.26
CA THR A 517 -2.55 -21.12 -7.30
C THR A 517 -1.76 -21.30 -8.59
N VAL A 518 -2.16 -22.27 -9.43
CA VAL A 518 -1.57 -22.45 -10.77
C VAL A 518 -1.50 -21.12 -11.52
N ASP A 519 -0.36 -20.88 -12.17
CA ASP A 519 -0.05 -19.70 -12.98
C ASP A 519 0.01 -18.35 -12.24
N ASP A 520 -0.05 -18.34 -10.90
CA ASP A 520 0.16 -17.12 -10.11
C ASP A 520 1.63 -16.89 -9.70
N ALA A 521 1.94 -15.66 -9.31
CA ALA A 521 3.26 -15.23 -8.88
C ALA A 521 3.72 -15.88 -7.56
N TRP A 522 2.80 -16.41 -6.76
CA TRP A 522 3.13 -17.03 -5.49
C TRP A 522 3.61 -18.47 -5.69
N SER A 523 2.96 -19.22 -6.57
CA SER A 523 3.39 -20.54 -7.02
C SER A 523 4.56 -20.46 -8.00
N GLY A 524 4.64 -19.42 -8.83
CA GLY A 524 5.73 -19.20 -9.79
C GLY A 524 5.35 -19.38 -11.25
N GLY A 525 4.15 -19.87 -11.57
CA GLY A 525 3.66 -20.00 -12.95
C GLY A 525 4.69 -20.51 -13.96
N GLU A 526 5.01 -19.69 -14.96
CA GLU A 526 5.88 -20.06 -16.08
C GLU A 526 7.34 -20.40 -15.70
N TYR A 527 7.82 -20.01 -14.51
CA TYR A 527 9.18 -20.38 -14.05
C TYR A 527 9.38 -21.90 -13.96
N TRP A 528 8.31 -22.65 -13.68
CA TRP A 528 8.38 -24.12 -13.60
C TRP A 528 8.66 -24.80 -14.95
N ALA A 529 8.51 -24.09 -16.07
CA ALA A 529 8.91 -24.60 -17.38
C ALA A 529 10.43 -24.51 -17.63
N ASN A 530 11.18 -23.79 -16.77
CA ASN A 530 12.62 -23.66 -16.90
C ASN A 530 13.34 -24.87 -16.26
N PRO A 531 14.09 -25.69 -17.04
CA PRO A 531 14.77 -26.87 -16.51
C PRO A 531 15.79 -26.54 -15.40
N GLY A 532 16.42 -25.35 -15.43
CA GLY A 532 17.37 -24.95 -14.40
C GLY A 532 16.75 -24.83 -13.00
N ILE A 533 15.48 -24.42 -12.91
CA ILE A 533 14.72 -24.42 -11.64
C ILE A 533 14.50 -25.85 -11.15
N ILE A 534 14.07 -26.75 -12.04
CA ILE A 534 13.79 -28.14 -11.70
C ILE A 534 15.06 -28.86 -11.25
N GLU A 535 16.17 -28.64 -11.95
CA GLU A 535 17.49 -29.20 -11.62
C GLU A 535 17.95 -28.72 -10.24
N ALA A 536 17.92 -27.40 -9.98
CA ALA A 536 18.36 -26.84 -8.71
C ALA A 536 17.53 -27.35 -7.51
N ILE A 537 16.19 -27.40 -7.65
CA ILE A 537 15.30 -27.89 -6.58
C ILE A 537 15.48 -29.40 -6.39
N SER A 538 15.64 -30.17 -7.46
CA SER A 538 15.86 -31.63 -7.38
C SER A 538 17.20 -31.95 -6.71
N GLU A 539 18.27 -31.22 -7.06
CA GLU A 539 19.58 -31.35 -6.42
C GLU A 539 19.50 -31.00 -4.92
N PHE A 540 18.83 -29.90 -4.58
CA PHE A 540 18.60 -29.50 -3.19
C PHE A 540 17.88 -30.58 -2.38
N VAL A 541 16.78 -31.14 -2.90
CA VAL A 541 16.03 -32.21 -2.21
C VAL A 541 16.84 -33.49 -2.11
N ASN A 542 17.53 -33.89 -3.18
CA ASN A 542 18.40 -35.06 -3.19
C ASN A 542 19.58 -34.91 -2.21
N GLY A 543 20.08 -33.69 -2.01
CA GLY A 543 21.09 -33.33 -1.01
C GLY A 543 20.56 -33.31 0.44
N GLY A 544 19.29 -33.63 0.67
CA GLY A 544 18.66 -33.69 2.00
C GLY A 544 17.86 -32.45 2.39
N GLY A 545 17.67 -31.49 1.48
CA GLY A 545 16.76 -30.37 1.66
C GLY A 545 15.28 -30.80 1.65
N GLY A 546 14.42 -30.04 2.33
CA GLY A 546 12.97 -30.26 2.30
C GLY A 546 12.29 -29.32 1.30
N PHE A 547 11.38 -29.83 0.48
CA PHE A 547 10.50 -29.00 -0.36
C PHE A 547 9.04 -29.24 0.01
N ILE A 548 8.31 -28.18 0.34
CA ILE A 548 6.89 -28.22 0.71
C ILE A 548 6.11 -27.40 -0.32
N GLY A 549 5.29 -28.09 -1.12
CA GLY A 549 4.28 -27.47 -1.98
C GLY A 549 2.95 -27.35 -1.24
N VAL A 550 2.31 -26.18 -1.31
CA VAL A 550 1.01 -25.88 -0.65
C VAL A 550 -0.03 -25.44 -1.65
#